data_AF-A0A380PTK2-F1
#
_entry.id   AF-A0A380PTK2-F1
#
_cell.length_a   1.000
_cell.length_b   1.000
_cell.length_c   1.000
_cell.angle_alpha   90.00
_cell.angle_beta   90.00
_cell.angle_gamma   90.00
#
_symmetry.space_group_name_H-M   'P 1'
#
loop_
_entity.id
_entity.type
_entity.pdbx_description
1 polymer ?
#
loop_
_entity_poly.entity_id
_entity_poly.type
_entity_poly.pdbx_seq_one_letter_code
_entity_poly.pdbx_strand_id
1 'polypeptide(L)'
;MPSSAKLSRLSIALGMTMLLHFPLYANDAVENYKYSLRDGIDICFNKVKEKLGDKAKVSTIRASFASGGEIDPRKAGRPQGIMTNCTVSYQNPEDPRKLLNMRMDNKTGEFNKPRLVEIKVMGDPSKFDINDYLISLDRVDLSPLPAFMASQEKKLSEYYSKFAWTGVSLSAPGTFSKVHHLRVDVEGRLTVNDIKDSGYAGLSIDSKVINNNRLTK
;
A
#
# COMPACT_ATOMS: atom_id res chain seq x y z
N MET A 1 -47.44 -19.84 -53.17
CA MET A 1 -46.81 -20.78 -52.20
C MET A 1 -45.31 -20.80 -52.47
N PRO A 2 -44.43 -20.82 -51.45
CA PRO A 2 -44.11 -19.66 -50.61
C PRO A 2 -42.58 -19.39 -50.48
N SER A 3 -42.26 -18.32 -49.72
CA SER A 3 -40.98 -18.08 -49.01
C SER A 3 -39.84 -17.47 -49.85
N SER A 4 -39.08 -16.46 -49.42
CA SER A 4 -38.72 -16.07 -48.07
C SER A 4 -38.27 -14.61 -48.02
N ALA A 5 -38.76 -13.88 -47.03
CA ALA A 5 -38.30 -12.54 -46.69
C ALA A 5 -36.89 -12.60 -46.08
N LYS A 6 -35.93 -11.86 -46.64
CA LYS A 6 -34.65 -11.59 -45.97
C LYS A 6 -34.77 -10.29 -45.19
N LEU A 7 -34.95 -10.42 -43.88
CA LEU A 7 -34.72 -9.38 -42.89
C LEU A 7 -33.29 -8.87 -43.01
N SER A 8 -33.14 -7.62 -43.46
CA SER A 8 -31.92 -6.83 -43.28
C SER A 8 -31.80 -6.49 -41.79
N ARG A 9 -30.89 -7.16 -41.09
CA ARG A 9 -30.51 -6.79 -39.73
C ARG A 9 -29.68 -5.51 -39.81
N LEU A 10 -30.28 -4.37 -39.44
CA LEU A 10 -29.53 -3.22 -38.99
C LEU A 10 -28.78 -3.61 -37.72
N SER A 11 -27.49 -3.88 -37.83
CA SER A 11 -26.60 -3.89 -36.68
C SER A 11 -26.36 -2.44 -36.27
N ILE A 12 -27.14 -1.97 -35.29
CA ILE A 12 -26.80 -0.77 -34.54
C ILE A 12 -25.54 -1.16 -33.74
N ALA A 13 -24.37 -0.77 -34.26
CA ALA A 13 -23.17 -0.74 -33.47
C ALA A 13 -23.35 0.36 -32.42
N LEU A 14 -23.92 0.01 -31.27
CA LEU A 14 -23.75 0.80 -30.06
C LEU A 14 -22.26 0.76 -29.74
N GLY A 15 -21.53 1.76 -30.24
CA GLY A 15 -20.23 2.13 -29.75
C GLY A 15 -20.39 2.55 -28.30
N MET A 16 -20.43 1.57 -27.40
CA MET A 16 -20.15 1.79 -26.00
C MET A 16 -18.70 2.23 -25.96
N THR A 17 -18.49 3.54 -26.00
CA THR A 17 -17.24 4.14 -25.54
C THR A 17 -17.18 3.81 -24.06
N MET A 18 -16.61 2.64 -23.72
CA MET A 18 -16.09 2.44 -22.39
C MET A 18 -15.03 3.53 -22.23
N LEU A 19 -15.41 4.62 -21.55
CA LEU A 19 -14.46 5.41 -20.79
C LEU A 19 -13.86 4.44 -19.77
N LEU A 20 -12.84 3.70 -20.21
CA LEU A 20 -11.88 3.08 -19.32
C LEU A 20 -11.26 4.25 -18.58
N HIS A 21 -11.86 4.63 -17.46
CA HIS A 21 -11.13 5.25 -16.37
C HIS A 21 -10.07 4.21 -16.03
N PHE A 22 -8.90 4.33 -16.66
CA PHE A 22 -7.72 3.72 -16.11
C PHE A 22 -7.57 4.41 -14.76
N PRO A 23 -7.80 3.73 -13.63
CA PRO A 23 -7.31 4.27 -12.38
C PRO A 23 -5.83 4.62 -12.60
N LEU A 24 -5.38 5.76 -12.05
CA LEU A 24 -4.04 6.32 -12.20
C LEU A 24 -2.95 5.40 -11.58
N TYR A 25 -2.92 4.13 -11.97
CA TYR A 25 -1.89 3.16 -11.69
C TYR A 25 -0.90 3.21 -12.85
N ALA A 26 0.09 4.10 -12.69
CA ALA A 26 1.41 3.97 -13.27
C ALA A 26 1.48 3.75 -14.80
N ASN A 27 1.57 4.85 -15.53
CA ASN A 27 2.42 4.88 -16.72
C ASN A 27 3.80 5.33 -16.26
N ASP A 28 4.67 4.34 -16.08
CA ASP A 28 6.06 4.34 -16.56
C ASP A 28 6.80 3.21 -15.84
N ALA A 29 7.10 2.13 -16.56
CA ALA A 29 8.16 1.23 -16.13
C ALA A 29 9.47 2.04 -16.17
N VAL A 30 10.00 2.38 -15.01
CA VAL A 30 11.22 3.18 -14.91
C VAL A 30 12.38 2.21 -14.79
N GLU A 31 13.35 2.29 -15.70
CA GLU A 31 14.54 1.41 -15.78
C GLU A 31 15.34 1.26 -14.46
N ASN A 32 15.05 2.08 -13.45
CA ASN A 32 15.79 2.15 -12.20
C ASN A 32 15.05 1.60 -10.97
N TYR A 33 13.82 1.10 -11.10
CA TYR A 33 13.04 0.61 -9.96
C TYR A 33 12.45 -0.78 -10.24
N LYS A 34 12.65 -1.70 -9.30
CA LYS A 34 12.23 -3.10 -9.45
C LYS A 34 10.73 -3.28 -9.32
N TYR A 35 10.09 -2.54 -8.41
CA TYR A 35 8.68 -2.70 -8.06
C TYR A 35 7.95 -1.36 -8.05
N SER A 36 6.65 -1.43 -8.30
CA SER A 36 5.71 -0.32 -8.40
C SER A 36 4.31 -0.73 -7.95
N LEU A 37 3.35 0.20 -7.96
CA LEU A 37 1.94 -0.12 -7.74
C LEU A 37 1.35 -1.09 -8.76
N ARG A 38 1.96 -1.26 -9.95
CA ARG A 38 1.52 -2.25 -10.96
C ARG A 38 1.75 -3.68 -10.49
N ASP A 39 2.71 -3.88 -9.60
CA ASP A 39 3.04 -5.18 -9.00
C ASP A 39 2.13 -5.51 -7.81
N GLY A 40 1.15 -4.65 -7.51
CA GLY A 40 0.29 -4.73 -6.35
C GLY A 40 0.73 -3.79 -5.23
N ILE A 41 -0.24 -3.17 -4.56
CA ILE A 41 -0.01 -2.29 -3.42
C ILE A 41 0.66 -3.02 -2.24
N ASP A 42 0.45 -4.34 -2.16
CA ASP A 42 0.96 -5.27 -1.16
C ASP A 42 2.31 -5.91 -1.55
N ILE A 43 2.93 -5.53 -2.68
CA ILE A 43 4.17 -6.15 -3.19
C ILE A 43 5.28 -6.25 -2.14
N CYS A 44 5.46 -5.24 -1.30
CA CYS A 44 6.44 -5.28 -0.20
C CYS A 44 6.12 -6.40 0.81
N PHE A 45 4.85 -6.61 1.17
CA PHE A 45 4.44 -7.70 2.07
C PHE A 45 4.72 -9.06 1.44
N ASN A 46 4.42 -9.23 0.16
CA ASN A 46 4.69 -10.47 -0.57
C ASN A 46 6.20 -10.78 -0.60
N LYS A 47 7.05 -9.79 -0.84
CA LYS A 47 8.51 -9.98 -0.80
C LYS A 47 9.07 -10.22 0.59
N VAL A 48 8.46 -9.63 1.62
CA VAL A 48 8.80 -9.97 3.01
C VAL A 48 8.44 -11.43 3.32
N LYS A 49 7.26 -11.89 2.91
CA LYS A 49 6.83 -13.30 3.06
C LYS A 49 7.76 -14.27 2.32
N GLU A 50 8.13 -13.96 1.08
CA GLU A 50 9.11 -14.76 0.32
C GLU A 50 10.47 -14.84 1.04
N LYS A 51 10.93 -13.74 1.66
CA LYS A 51 12.25 -13.67 2.31
C LYS A 51 12.29 -14.35 3.67
N LEU A 52 11.24 -14.22 4.47
CA LEU A 52 11.21 -14.66 5.87
C LEU A 52 10.36 -15.91 6.13
N GLY A 53 9.47 -16.25 5.20
CA GLY A 53 8.42 -17.27 5.37
C GLY A 53 7.15 -16.73 6.01
N ASP A 54 6.01 -17.36 5.71
CA ASP A 54 4.68 -16.90 6.13
C ASP A 54 4.46 -16.89 7.64
N LYS A 55 5.22 -17.68 8.40
CA LYS A 55 5.10 -17.75 9.86
C LYS A 55 6.08 -16.83 10.59
N ALA A 56 6.84 -16.02 9.87
CA ALA A 56 7.77 -15.11 10.51
C ALA A 56 7.01 -14.08 11.35
N LYS A 57 7.49 -13.88 12.57
CA LYS A 57 6.96 -12.87 13.48
C LYS A 57 7.52 -11.51 13.13
N VAL A 58 6.65 -10.60 12.69
CA VAL A 58 6.99 -9.23 12.31
C VAL A 58 6.39 -8.23 13.28
N SER A 59 7.07 -7.11 13.48
CA SER A 59 6.57 -5.99 14.26
C SER A 59 6.01 -4.91 13.36
N THR A 60 6.75 -4.54 12.31
CA THR A 60 6.36 -3.47 11.38
C THR A 60 6.74 -3.81 9.96
N ILE A 61 5.91 -3.42 9.00
CA ILE A 61 6.25 -3.39 7.57
C ILE A 61 5.85 -2.03 7.04
N ARG A 62 6.69 -1.40 6.22
CA ARG A 62 6.38 -0.12 5.59
C ARG A 62 6.76 -0.14 4.12
N ALA A 63 5.73 -0.05 3.28
CA ALA A 63 5.83 0.21 1.87
C ALA A 63 5.51 1.69 1.60
N SER A 64 6.29 2.35 0.76
CA SER A 64 5.99 3.70 0.29
C SER A 64 6.24 3.83 -1.20
N PHE A 65 5.35 4.53 -1.88
CA PHE A 65 5.35 4.75 -3.32
C PHE A 65 5.40 6.24 -3.63
N ALA A 66 6.02 6.61 -4.75
CA ALA A 66 6.11 8.01 -5.14
C ALA A 66 4.74 8.53 -5.58
N SER A 67 4.38 9.73 -5.12
CA SER A 67 3.18 10.44 -5.57
C SER A 67 3.27 10.97 -7.00
N GLY A 68 4.48 11.06 -7.58
CA GLY A 68 4.70 11.69 -8.88
C GLY A 68 4.86 13.21 -8.83
N GLY A 69 5.41 13.76 -9.92
CA GLY A 69 5.72 15.18 -10.07
C GLY A 69 4.50 16.09 -10.13
N GLU A 70 3.37 15.58 -10.63
CA GLU A 70 2.12 16.35 -10.68
C GLU A 70 1.55 16.67 -9.29
N ILE A 71 1.82 15.80 -8.32
CA ILE A 71 1.40 15.99 -6.92
C ILE A 71 2.52 16.65 -6.11
N ASP A 72 3.78 16.29 -6.32
CA ASP A 72 4.93 16.87 -5.63
C ASP A 72 5.99 17.33 -6.63
N PRO A 73 5.94 18.60 -7.12
CA PRO A 73 6.87 19.13 -8.10
C PRO A 73 8.33 19.07 -7.65
N ARG A 74 8.59 19.08 -6.33
CA ARG A 74 9.95 18.89 -5.77
C ARG A 74 10.52 17.50 -6.07
N LYS A 75 9.68 16.57 -6.51
CA LYS A 75 10.01 15.19 -6.88
C LYS A 75 9.70 14.91 -8.35
N ALA A 76 9.71 15.93 -9.22
CA ALA A 76 9.41 15.77 -10.65
C ALA A 76 10.21 14.66 -11.35
N GLY A 77 11.44 14.39 -10.92
CA GLY A 77 12.25 13.28 -11.43
C GLY A 77 11.88 11.88 -10.92
N ARG A 78 10.79 11.71 -10.16
CA ARG A 78 10.31 10.41 -9.67
C ARG A 78 8.96 10.09 -10.29
N PRO A 79 8.89 9.09 -11.17
CA PRO A 79 7.63 8.64 -11.74
C PRO A 79 6.66 8.18 -10.67
N GLN A 80 5.37 8.41 -10.90
CA GLN A 80 4.31 8.07 -9.95
C GLN A 80 4.23 6.55 -9.76
N GLY A 81 4.00 6.12 -8.53
CA GLY A 81 3.72 4.73 -8.20
C GLY A 81 4.94 3.82 -8.09
N ILE A 82 6.16 4.29 -8.37
CA ILE A 82 7.37 3.50 -8.10
C ILE A 82 7.54 3.29 -6.59
N MET A 83 8.01 2.12 -6.17
CA MET A 83 8.32 1.86 -4.78
C MET A 83 9.60 2.61 -4.38
N THR A 84 9.48 3.42 -3.32
CA THR A 84 10.59 4.24 -2.79
C THR A 84 11.07 3.73 -1.43
N ASN A 85 10.31 2.87 -0.77
CA ASN A 85 10.69 2.23 0.47
C ASN A 85 9.98 0.89 0.62
N CYS A 86 10.71 -0.15 1.01
CA CYS A 86 10.16 -1.36 1.62
C CYS A 86 11.07 -1.76 2.77
N THR A 87 10.53 -1.72 3.99
CA THR A 87 11.27 -2.06 5.22
C THR A 87 10.44 -2.97 6.11
N VAL A 88 11.10 -3.91 6.78
CA VAL A 88 10.47 -4.78 7.78
C VAL A 88 11.32 -4.84 9.03
N SER A 89 10.65 -4.80 10.19
CA SER A 89 11.23 -5.16 11.48
C SER A 89 10.60 -6.47 11.95
N TYR A 90 11.43 -7.45 12.32
CA TYR A 90 11.00 -8.82 12.61
C TYR A 90 11.80 -9.44 13.74
N GLN A 91 11.27 -10.49 14.36
CA GLN A 91 11.94 -11.19 15.45
C GLN A 91 13.24 -11.82 14.96
N ASN A 92 14.32 -11.62 15.70
CA ASN A 92 15.58 -12.28 15.40
C ASN A 92 15.42 -13.79 15.65
N PRO A 93 15.60 -14.67 14.64
CA PRO A 93 15.49 -16.12 14.82
C PRO A 93 16.58 -16.69 15.73
N GLU A 94 17.73 -16.01 15.88
CA GLU A 94 18.84 -16.45 16.74
C GLU A 94 18.68 -15.98 18.20
N ASP A 95 17.96 -14.88 18.43
CA ASP A 95 17.69 -14.35 19.78
C ASP A 95 16.28 -13.75 19.83
N PRO A 96 15.26 -14.51 20.29
CA PRO A 96 13.86 -14.11 20.20
C PRO A 96 13.52 -12.86 21.04
N ARG A 97 14.43 -12.40 21.90
CA ARG A 97 14.31 -11.17 22.69
C ARG A 97 14.68 -9.91 21.89
N LYS A 98 15.18 -10.05 20.66
CA LYS A 98 15.67 -8.95 19.82
C LYS A 98 14.90 -8.86 18.52
N LEU A 99 14.89 -7.66 17.94
CA LEU A 99 14.40 -7.41 16.60
C LEU A 99 15.55 -7.16 15.64
N LEU A 100 15.36 -7.59 14.40
CA LEU A 100 16.15 -7.19 13.25
C LEU A 100 15.31 -6.27 12.36
N ASN A 101 15.97 -5.39 11.64
CA ASN A 101 15.38 -4.59 10.57
C ASN A 101 16.16 -4.82 9.28
N MET A 102 15.42 -4.93 8.17
CA MET A 102 16.01 -4.92 6.84
C MET A 102 15.21 -4.01 5.91
N ARG A 103 15.91 -3.51 4.90
CA ARG A 103 15.39 -2.65 3.85
C ARG A 103 15.65 -3.29 2.51
N MET A 104 14.66 -3.24 1.62
CA MET A 104 14.83 -3.60 0.23
C MET A 104 15.58 -2.49 -0.53
N ASP A 105 16.56 -2.87 -1.33
CA ASP A 105 17.07 -2.02 -2.39
C ASP A 105 16.01 -1.92 -3.49
N ASN A 106 15.48 -0.71 -3.71
CA ASN A 106 14.36 -0.54 -4.64
C ASN A 106 14.76 -0.73 -6.12
N LYS A 107 16.06 -0.74 -6.45
CA LYS A 107 16.54 -0.95 -7.81
C LYS A 107 16.65 -2.44 -8.12
N THR A 108 17.21 -3.22 -7.19
CA THR A 108 17.43 -4.67 -7.40
C THR A 108 16.24 -5.52 -6.94
N GLY A 109 15.49 -5.04 -5.94
CA GLY A 109 14.45 -5.80 -5.25
C GLY A 109 14.97 -6.70 -4.13
N GLU A 110 16.27 -6.67 -3.84
CA GLU A 110 16.88 -7.52 -2.82
C GLU A 110 16.88 -6.85 -1.44
N PHE A 111 16.65 -7.63 -0.40
CA PHE A 111 16.81 -7.16 0.97
C PHE A 111 18.27 -7.08 1.35
N ASN A 112 18.66 -5.95 1.93
CA ASN A 112 19.99 -5.76 2.48
C ASN A 112 20.24 -6.65 3.71
N LYS A 113 21.50 -6.68 4.16
CA LYS A 113 21.87 -7.38 5.39
C LYS A 113 21.08 -6.80 6.58
N PRO A 114 20.40 -7.65 7.37
CA PRO A 114 19.65 -7.20 8.54
C PRO A 114 20.53 -6.53 9.58
N ARG A 115 19.94 -5.60 10.33
CA ARG A 115 20.59 -4.86 11.41
C ARG A 115 19.78 -4.99 12.70
N LEU A 116 20.46 -5.05 13.84
CA LEU A 116 19.80 -5.04 15.14
C LEU A 116 19.02 -3.74 15.33
N VAL A 117 17.81 -3.88 15.88
CA VAL A 117 16.98 -2.75 16.30
C VAL A 117 17.22 -2.50 17.77
N GLU A 118 17.55 -1.26 18.11
CA GLU A 118 17.57 -0.81 19.50
C GLU A 118 16.12 -0.57 19.98
N ILE A 119 15.71 -1.29 21.02
CA ILE A 119 14.38 -1.14 21.62
C ILE A 119 14.50 -0.22 22.83
N LYS A 120 13.78 0.90 22.81
CA LYS A 120 13.68 1.84 23.93
C LYS A 120 12.31 1.70 24.57
N VAL A 121 12.28 1.27 25.83
CA VAL A 121 11.05 1.13 26.61
C VAL A 121 10.87 2.39 27.46
N MET A 122 9.71 3.03 27.33
CA MET A 122 9.29 4.09 28.24
C MET A 122 8.41 3.49 29.33
N GLY A 123 8.68 3.80 30.59
CA GLY A 123 7.97 3.24 31.74
C GLY A 123 8.75 2.13 32.42
N ASP A 124 8.06 1.11 32.93
CA ASP A 124 8.64 -0.03 33.66
C ASP A 124 9.13 -1.11 32.67
N PRO A 125 10.44 -1.28 32.47
CA PRO A 125 10.97 -2.25 31.51
C PRO A 125 10.71 -3.70 31.90
N SER A 126 10.42 -4.00 33.17
CA SER A 126 10.14 -5.37 33.62
C SER A 126 8.81 -5.91 33.09
N LYS A 127 7.91 -5.02 32.67
CA LYS A 127 6.60 -5.37 32.07
C LYS A 127 6.65 -5.45 30.55
N PHE A 128 7.80 -5.18 29.94
CA PHE A 128 7.93 -5.24 28.50
C PHE A 128 8.08 -6.68 28.04
N ASP A 129 7.15 -7.14 27.20
CA ASP A 129 7.29 -8.36 26.41
C ASP A 129 7.30 -8.00 24.92
N ILE A 130 8.37 -8.40 24.22
CA ILE A 130 8.49 -8.22 22.78
C ILE A 130 7.37 -8.94 22.01
N ASN A 131 6.85 -10.05 22.53
CA ASN A 131 5.83 -10.84 21.87
C ASN A 131 4.51 -10.09 21.72
N ASP A 132 4.22 -9.12 22.58
CA ASP A 132 3.05 -8.24 22.47
C ASP A 132 3.12 -7.33 21.24
N TYR A 133 4.31 -7.13 20.68
CA TYR A 133 4.56 -6.25 19.53
C TYR A 133 4.80 -7.03 18.23
N LEU A 134 4.61 -8.35 18.27
CA LEU A 134 4.87 -9.26 17.16
C LEU A 134 3.58 -9.91 16.66
N ILE A 135 3.46 -10.05 15.34
CA ILE A 135 2.40 -10.80 14.68
C ILE A 135 2.99 -11.73 13.62
N SER A 136 2.41 -12.91 13.46
CA SER A 136 2.77 -13.82 12.36
C SER A 136 2.26 -13.28 11.03
N LEU A 137 3.09 -13.34 9.98
CA LEU A 137 2.78 -12.79 8.65
C LEU A 137 1.55 -13.41 7.97
N ASP A 138 1.28 -14.69 8.22
CA ASP A 138 0.11 -15.43 7.73
C ASP A 138 -1.22 -14.88 8.25
N ARG A 139 -1.20 -14.16 9.36
CA ARG A 139 -2.39 -13.47 9.91
C ARG A 139 -2.67 -12.12 9.25
N VAL A 140 -1.77 -11.62 8.41
CA VAL A 140 -1.91 -10.35 7.70
C VAL A 140 -2.44 -10.63 6.30
N ASP A 141 -3.68 -10.20 6.06
CA ASP A 141 -4.40 -10.35 4.80
C ASP A 141 -4.69 -8.98 4.19
N LEU A 142 -4.08 -8.73 3.03
CA LEU A 142 -4.25 -7.50 2.24
C LEU A 142 -5.13 -7.72 1.00
N SER A 143 -5.64 -8.94 0.76
CA SER A 143 -6.46 -9.24 -0.41
C SER A 143 -7.74 -8.38 -0.54
N PRO A 144 -8.38 -7.89 0.54
CA PRO A 144 -9.51 -6.94 0.43
C PRO A 144 -9.10 -5.52 0.03
N LEU A 145 -7.81 -5.18 0.11
CA LEU A 145 -7.36 -3.79 0.00
C LEU A 145 -7.62 -3.16 -1.37
N PRO A 146 -7.42 -3.84 -2.52
CA PRO A 146 -7.76 -3.26 -3.83
C PRO A 146 -9.24 -2.86 -3.95
N ALA A 147 -10.15 -3.68 -3.43
CA ALA A 147 -11.58 -3.37 -3.44
C ALA A 147 -11.90 -2.16 -2.54
N PHE A 148 -11.27 -2.08 -1.36
CA PHE A 148 -11.35 -0.89 -0.51
C PHE A 148 -10.85 0.36 -1.26
N MET A 149 -9.66 0.31 -1.87
CA MET A 149 -9.08 1.45 -2.59
C MET A 149 -10.01 1.93 -3.72
N ALA A 150 -10.52 1.01 -4.54
CA ALA A 150 -11.47 1.31 -5.62
C ALA A 150 -12.75 1.99 -5.08
N SER A 151 -13.27 1.55 -3.93
CA SER A 151 -14.46 2.15 -3.31
C SER A 151 -14.26 3.61 -2.88
N GLN A 152 -13.02 4.05 -2.67
CA GLN A 152 -12.70 5.42 -2.24
C GLN A 152 -12.47 6.37 -3.43
N GLU A 153 -12.26 5.86 -4.64
CA GLU A 153 -11.82 6.66 -5.80
C GLU A 153 -12.74 7.83 -6.10
N LYS A 154 -14.07 7.61 -6.10
CA LYS A 154 -15.03 8.70 -6.35
C LYS A 154 -14.87 9.85 -5.36
N LYS A 155 -14.84 9.54 -4.06
CA LYS A 155 -14.71 10.55 -3.00
C LYS A 155 -13.36 11.26 -3.06
N LEU A 156 -12.30 10.52 -3.38
CA LEU A 156 -10.97 11.09 -3.56
C LEU A 156 -10.92 12.04 -4.76
N SER A 157 -11.56 11.71 -5.89
CA SER A 157 -11.63 12.58 -7.07
C SER A 157 -12.48 13.84 -6.86
N GLU A 158 -13.42 13.84 -5.92
CA GLU A 158 -14.17 15.05 -5.54
C GLU A 158 -13.29 15.99 -4.70
N TYR A 159 -12.49 15.44 -3.79
CA TYR A 159 -11.66 16.21 -2.84
C TYR A 159 -10.31 16.65 -3.44
N TYR A 160 -9.69 15.79 -4.25
CA TYR A 160 -8.42 16.04 -4.92
C TYR A 160 -8.60 16.19 -6.43
N SER A 161 -7.99 17.22 -7.02
CA SER A 161 -7.88 17.35 -8.48
C SER A 161 -6.98 16.27 -9.09
N LYS A 162 -5.98 15.83 -8.32
CA LYS A 162 -5.05 14.73 -8.63
C LYS A 162 -4.66 14.03 -7.34
N PHE A 163 -4.64 12.70 -7.33
CA PHE A 163 -4.19 11.92 -6.17
C PHE A 163 -3.45 10.65 -6.58
N ALA A 164 -2.66 10.13 -5.65
CA ALA A 164 -1.96 8.86 -5.78
C ALA A 164 -1.90 8.15 -4.43
N TRP A 165 -2.07 6.83 -4.45
CA TRP A 165 -1.76 5.99 -3.30
C TRP A 165 -0.25 5.96 -3.07
N THR A 166 0.18 6.22 -1.85
CA THR A 166 1.60 6.46 -1.53
C THR A 166 2.16 5.51 -0.48
N GLY A 167 1.35 4.63 0.12
CA GLY A 167 1.89 3.68 1.08
C GLY A 167 0.89 2.67 1.61
N VAL A 168 1.47 1.56 2.08
CA VAL A 168 0.81 0.57 2.93
C VAL A 168 1.78 0.18 4.03
N SER A 169 1.29 0.16 5.26
CA SER A 169 2.12 -0.21 6.40
C SER A 169 1.37 -1.06 7.40
N LEU A 170 2.09 -1.98 8.03
CA LEU A 170 1.71 -2.68 9.24
C LEU A 170 2.45 -2.00 10.39
N SER A 171 1.70 -1.52 11.37
CA SER A 171 2.26 -0.93 12.59
C SER A 171 1.99 -1.82 13.78
N ALA A 172 2.99 -1.96 14.64
CA ALA A 172 2.86 -2.64 15.93
C ALA A 172 1.93 -1.85 16.87
N PRO A 173 1.43 -2.51 17.95
CA PRO A 173 0.87 -1.82 19.10
C PRO A 173 1.80 -0.72 19.62
N GLY A 174 1.22 0.32 20.20
CA GLY A 174 1.92 1.47 20.76
C GLY A 174 0.97 2.41 21.48
N THR A 175 1.41 3.65 21.71
CA THR A 175 0.69 4.64 22.51
C THR A 175 -0.78 4.86 22.09
N PHE A 176 -1.07 4.75 20.80
CA PHE A 176 -2.39 5.06 20.24
C PHE A 176 -3.22 3.82 19.85
N SER A 177 -2.66 2.62 19.91
CA SER A 177 -3.36 1.38 19.57
C SER A 177 -2.76 0.19 20.33
N LYS A 178 -3.60 -0.64 20.94
CA LYS A 178 -3.18 -1.88 21.60
C LYS A 178 -3.05 -3.08 20.65
N VAL A 179 -3.35 -2.89 19.37
CA VAL A 179 -3.33 -3.95 18.36
C VAL A 179 -2.52 -3.53 17.15
N HIS A 180 -1.98 -4.52 16.44
CA HIS A 180 -1.47 -4.31 15.08
C HIS A 180 -2.58 -3.79 14.19
N HIS A 181 -2.22 -2.87 13.30
CA HIS A 181 -3.16 -2.32 12.33
C HIS A 181 -2.44 -2.04 11.02
N LEU A 182 -3.21 -2.15 9.95
CA LEU A 182 -2.80 -1.71 8.64
C LEU A 182 -3.12 -0.23 8.47
N ARG A 183 -2.32 0.46 7.67
CA ARG A 183 -2.57 1.82 7.25
C ARG A 183 -2.27 1.95 5.78
N VAL A 184 -3.15 2.60 5.04
CA VAL A 184 -2.93 3.01 3.65
C VAL A 184 -2.92 4.52 3.55
N ASP A 185 -2.04 5.03 2.69
CA ASP A 185 -1.75 6.46 2.57
C ASP A 185 -2.06 6.96 1.15
N VAL A 186 -2.58 8.17 1.07
CA VAL A 186 -2.81 8.91 -0.19
C VAL A 186 -2.14 10.28 -0.08
N GLU A 187 -1.54 10.74 -1.18
CA GLU A 187 -1.19 12.15 -1.34
C GLU A 187 -1.94 12.69 -2.56
N GLY A 188 -2.29 13.99 -2.53
CA GLY A 188 -2.97 14.63 -3.63
C GLY A 188 -2.88 16.15 -3.62
N ARG A 189 -3.47 16.77 -4.64
CA ARG A 189 -3.65 18.20 -4.80
C ARG A 189 -5.11 18.54 -4.58
N LEU A 190 -5.42 19.44 -3.65
CA LEU A 190 -6.81 19.79 -3.33
C LEU A 190 -7.49 20.45 -4.53
N THR A 191 -8.74 20.06 -4.82
CA THR A 191 -9.53 20.66 -5.91
C THR A 191 -9.74 22.16 -5.71
N VAL A 192 -9.83 22.61 -4.46
CA VAL A 192 -10.19 24.00 -4.12
C VAL A 192 -9.06 25.02 -4.32
N ASN A 193 -7.78 24.61 -4.23
CA ASN A 193 -6.66 25.55 -4.22
C ASN A 193 -5.32 24.95 -4.69
N ASP A 194 -5.31 23.72 -5.21
CA ASP A 194 -4.12 23.02 -5.69
C ASP A 194 -2.98 22.88 -4.65
N ILE A 195 -3.30 22.97 -3.36
CA ILE A 195 -2.34 22.73 -2.28
C ILE A 195 -2.14 21.23 -2.11
N LYS A 196 -0.89 20.81 -1.89
CA LYS A 196 -0.57 19.42 -1.56
C LYS A 196 -1.16 19.08 -0.19
N ASP A 197 -1.94 18.01 -0.14
CA ASP A 197 -2.47 17.44 1.10
C ASP A 197 -2.29 15.90 1.11
N SER A 198 -2.46 15.29 2.28
CA SER A 198 -2.26 13.86 2.48
C SER A 198 -3.33 13.28 3.41
N GLY A 199 -3.80 12.09 3.07
CA GLY A 199 -4.79 11.36 3.82
C GLY A 199 -4.32 9.95 4.16
N TYR A 200 -5.03 9.31 5.08
CA TYR A 200 -4.80 7.90 5.38
C TYR A 200 -6.09 7.20 5.81
N ALA A 201 -6.14 5.88 5.64
CA ALA A 201 -7.11 5.03 6.29
C ALA A 201 -6.39 3.98 7.14
N GLY A 202 -6.86 3.76 8.37
CA GLY A 202 -6.42 2.68 9.23
C GLY A 202 -7.39 1.51 9.14
N LEU A 203 -6.88 0.29 8.99
CA LEU A 203 -7.64 -0.94 8.85
C LEU A 203 -7.17 -2.00 9.86
N SER A 204 -8.01 -2.99 10.12
CA SER A 204 -7.61 -4.23 10.78
C SER A 204 -6.58 -5.01 9.96
N ILE A 205 -5.87 -5.95 10.59
CA ILE A 205 -4.83 -6.78 9.94
C ILE A 205 -5.34 -7.69 8.81
N ASP A 206 -6.65 -7.96 8.79
CA ASP A 206 -7.32 -8.70 7.73
C ASP A 206 -7.92 -7.78 6.66
N SER A 207 -7.68 -6.46 6.75
CA SER A 207 -8.18 -5.42 5.85
C SER A 207 -9.71 -5.32 5.71
N LYS A 208 -10.48 -6.00 6.58
CA LYS A 208 -11.96 -6.03 6.49
C LYS A 208 -12.63 -4.93 7.28
N VAL A 209 -12.02 -4.46 8.36
CA VAL A 209 -12.58 -3.42 9.24
C VAL A 209 -11.80 -2.14 9.06
N ILE A 210 -12.50 -1.05 8.77
CA ILE A 210 -11.93 0.29 8.71
C ILE A 210 -12.01 0.90 10.12
N ASN A 211 -10.87 1.03 10.77
CA ASN A 211 -10.77 1.59 12.12
C ASN A 211 -10.87 3.13 12.12
N ASN A 212 -10.38 3.77 11.04
CA ASN A 212 -10.42 5.21 10.88
C ASN A 212 -10.25 5.56 9.40
N ASN A 213 -11.12 6.39 8.84
CA ASN A 213 -10.99 6.88 7.46
C ASN A 213 -10.76 8.39 7.46
N ARG A 214 -9.57 8.77 7.04
CA ARG A 214 -9.03 10.13 7.06
C ARG A 214 -8.37 10.45 5.72
N LEU A 215 -8.90 9.85 4.64
CA LEU A 215 -8.43 10.03 3.27
C LEU A 215 -8.82 11.40 2.69
N THR A 216 -9.94 11.93 3.16
CA THR A 216 -10.50 13.26 2.88
C THR A 216 -10.88 13.84 4.24
N LYS A 217 -10.14 14.83 4.73
CA LYS A 217 -10.35 15.41 6.07
C LYS A 217 -10.97 16.79 5.98
#